data_AF-A0A4Q8QPT7-F1
#
_entry.id   AF-A0A4Q8QPT7-F1
#
_cell.length_a   1.000
_cell.length_b   1.000
_cell.length_c   1.000
_cell.angle_alpha   90.00
_cell.angle_beta   90.00
_cell.angle_gamma   90.00
#
_symmetry.space_group_name_H-M   'P 1'
#
loop_
_entity.id
_entity.type
_entity.pdbx_description
1 polymer ?
#
loop_
_entity_poly.entity_id
_entity_poly.type
_entity_poly.pdbx_seq_one_letter_code
_entity_poly.pdbx_strand_id
1 'polypeptide(L)'
;MMTDSMPPNYLSASRLADRLKRGDIGALDLMNACLDRIAAREPEVKAWAFLDAERAREQARRADEHRASGGPLGALHGLPIGVKDVFDTADMPSEYGSDTLRGRRPNADADAVAALRRAGAIIVGKTATSEFGMYHPSPTRNPKDLSRSPGVSSAGSAAAVVDHMVPLALGTQHTASITLPASFCGAFAFKPSLGFTSMAGSNVLVPRMAHVGLLARSIPDACLFAGAFDPALAAVQP
;
A
#
# COMPACT_ATOMS: atom_id res chain seq x y z
N MET A 1 -24.55 26.50 4.45
CA MET A 1 -24.52 25.39 3.49
C MET A 1 -23.11 24.84 3.44
N MET A 2 -22.82 23.81 4.23
CA MET A 2 -21.60 23.02 4.11
C MET A 2 -22.09 21.62 3.74
N THR A 3 -21.95 21.23 2.48
CA THR A 3 -22.00 19.81 2.16
C THR A 3 -20.73 19.23 2.75
N ASP A 4 -20.82 18.65 3.94
CA ASP A 4 -19.75 17.90 4.59
C ASP A 4 -19.53 16.61 3.76
N SER A 5 -18.92 16.76 2.59
CA SER A 5 -18.63 15.63 1.71
C SER A 5 -17.45 14.89 2.30
N MET A 6 -17.71 13.68 2.77
CA MET A 6 -16.71 12.71 3.25
C MET A 6 -15.41 12.78 2.41
N PRO A 7 -14.23 12.91 3.03
CA PRO A 7 -12.96 13.00 2.32
C PRO A 7 -12.73 11.82 1.35
N PRO A 8 -12.10 12.03 0.19
CA PRO A 8 -12.06 11.02 -0.87
C PRO A 8 -11.36 9.73 -0.45
N ASN A 9 -10.38 9.77 0.45
CA ASN A 9 -9.67 8.60 0.97
C ASN A 9 -10.56 7.59 1.74
N TYR A 10 -11.80 7.95 2.08
CA TYR A 10 -12.80 7.04 2.65
C TYR A 10 -13.55 6.20 1.60
N LEU A 11 -13.50 6.57 0.32
CA LEU A 11 -14.08 5.76 -0.76
C LEU A 11 -13.32 4.44 -0.93
N SER A 12 -13.96 3.46 -1.56
CA SER A 12 -13.30 2.21 -1.95
C SER A 12 -12.26 2.47 -3.04
N ALA A 13 -11.19 1.66 -3.08
CA ALA A 13 -10.13 1.78 -4.09
C ALA A 13 -10.69 1.67 -5.52
N SER A 14 -11.64 0.75 -5.73
CA SER A 14 -12.44 0.58 -6.95
C SER A 14 -13.13 1.88 -7.39
N ARG A 15 -13.89 2.52 -6.50
CA ARG A 15 -14.55 3.80 -6.81
C ARG A 15 -13.55 4.92 -7.06
N LEU A 16 -12.43 4.93 -6.34
CA LEU A 16 -11.37 5.91 -6.54
C LEU A 16 -10.71 5.75 -7.91
N ALA A 17 -10.35 4.52 -8.31
CA ALA A 17 -9.78 4.24 -9.63
C ALA A 17 -10.70 4.74 -10.77
N ASP A 18 -12.00 4.45 -10.67
CA ASP A 18 -12.98 4.89 -11.66
C ASP A 18 -13.08 6.42 -11.72
N ARG A 19 -13.18 7.09 -10.57
CA ARG A 19 -13.30 8.56 -10.51
C ARG A 19 -12.03 9.27 -10.97
N LEU A 20 -10.85 8.73 -10.65
CA LEU A 20 -9.56 9.23 -11.14
C LEU A 20 -9.48 9.10 -12.66
N LYS A 21 -9.87 7.93 -13.20
CA LYS A 21 -9.89 7.69 -14.64
C LYS A 21 -10.82 8.66 -15.39
N ARG A 22 -12.00 8.94 -14.82
CA ARG A 22 -12.97 9.92 -15.39
C ARG A 22 -12.57 11.37 -15.18
N GLY A 23 -11.70 11.66 -14.21
CA GLY A 23 -11.33 13.02 -13.81
C GLY A 23 -12.33 13.69 -12.86
N ASP A 24 -13.18 12.92 -12.18
CA ASP A 24 -14.15 13.47 -11.20
C ASP A 24 -13.51 13.77 -9.84
N ILE A 25 -12.27 13.30 -9.63
CA ILE A 25 -11.36 13.69 -8.54
C ILE A 25 -9.96 13.78 -9.14
N GLY A 26 -9.15 14.73 -8.66
CA GLY A 26 -7.72 14.77 -8.95
C GLY A 26 -6.96 13.74 -8.10
N ALA A 27 -5.89 13.18 -8.67
CA ALA A 27 -4.91 12.40 -7.92
C ALA A 27 -4.28 13.24 -6.81
N LEU A 28 -4.02 14.54 -7.06
CA LEU A 28 -3.49 15.45 -6.04
C LEU A 28 -4.48 15.62 -4.86
N ASP A 29 -5.78 15.77 -5.14
CA ASP A 29 -6.79 15.93 -4.10
C ASP A 29 -6.90 14.67 -3.22
N LEU A 30 -6.90 13.49 -3.86
CA LEU A 30 -6.88 12.22 -3.14
C LEU A 30 -5.60 12.06 -2.32
N MET A 31 -4.44 12.41 -2.90
CA MET A 31 -3.16 12.33 -2.21
C MET A 31 -3.12 13.24 -0.98
N ASN A 32 -3.61 14.47 -1.09
CA ASN A 32 -3.71 15.39 0.04
C ASN A 32 -4.61 14.83 1.15
N ALA A 33 -5.78 14.27 0.81
CA ALA A 33 -6.65 13.64 1.80
C ALA A 33 -5.99 12.46 2.52
N CYS A 34 -5.21 11.64 1.80
CA CYS A 34 -4.40 10.57 2.38
C CYS A 34 -3.30 11.13 3.31
N LEU A 35 -2.53 12.12 2.85
CA LEU A 35 -1.44 12.73 3.63
C LEU A 35 -1.95 13.45 4.88
N ASP A 36 -3.10 14.12 4.80
CA ASP A 36 -3.75 14.76 5.96
C ASP A 36 -4.16 13.71 6.99
N ARG A 37 -4.71 12.57 6.54
CA ARG A 37 -5.02 11.44 7.43
C ARG A 37 -3.76 10.85 8.07
N ILE A 38 -2.68 10.70 7.30
CA ILE A 38 -1.39 10.24 7.83
C ILE A 38 -0.87 11.20 8.88
N ALA A 39 -0.81 12.50 8.59
CA ALA A 39 -0.34 13.52 9.52
C ALA A 39 -1.13 13.53 10.84
N ALA A 40 -2.45 13.35 10.77
CA ALA A 40 -3.31 13.34 11.94
C ALA A 40 -3.17 12.08 12.81
N ARG A 41 -2.81 10.93 12.22
CA ARG A 41 -2.89 9.62 12.90
C ARG A 41 -1.55 8.95 13.16
N GLU A 42 -0.53 9.27 12.37
CA GLU A 42 0.77 8.63 12.47
C GLU A 42 1.48 8.80 13.82
N PRO A 43 1.34 9.93 14.55
CA PRO A 43 1.91 10.05 15.90
C PRO A 43 1.46 8.95 16.86
N GLU A 44 0.24 8.42 16.67
CA GLU A 44 -0.36 7.38 17.48
C GLU A 44 -0.20 5.98 16.86
N VAL A 45 -0.53 5.84 15.56
CA VAL A 45 -0.65 4.54 14.88
C VAL A 45 0.72 3.98 14.47
N LYS A 46 1.67 4.84 14.09
CA LYS A 46 3.03 4.44 13.70
C LYS A 46 3.09 3.42 12.54
N ALA A 47 2.27 3.63 11.51
CA ALA A 47 2.14 2.72 10.37
C ALA A 47 3.27 2.86 9.34
N TRP A 48 4.07 3.92 9.37
CA TRP A 48 5.07 4.25 8.33
C TRP A 48 6.49 4.18 8.88
N ALA A 49 7.38 3.51 8.13
CA ALA A 49 8.82 3.53 8.34
C ALA A 49 9.49 4.70 7.59
N PHE A 50 8.93 5.07 6.44
CA PHE A 50 9.39 6.20 5.64
C PHE A 50 8.23 6.81 4.87
N LEU A 51 8.21 8.14 4.78
CA LEU A 51 7.21 8.91 4.05
C LEU A 51 7.86 10.14 3.42
N ASP A 52 7.56 10.42 2.16
CA ASP A 52 7.96 11.64 1.47
C ASP A 52 6.71 12.32 0.88
N ALA A 53 6.10 13.21 1.68
CA ALA A 53 4.83 13.84 1.35
C ALA A 53 4.92 14.74 0.10
N GLU A 54 6.01 15.50 -0.04
CA GLU A 54 6.19 16.42 -1.17
C GLU A 54 6.37 15.65 -2.47
N ARG A 55 7.18 14.59 -2.43
CA ARG A 55 7.31 13.70 -3.59
C ARG A 55 5.99 13.04 -3.95
N ALA A 56 5.22 12.57 -2.96
CA ALA A 56 3.93 11.95 -3.21
C ALA A 56 2.95 12.93 -3.89
N ARG A 57 2.92 14.20 -3.47
CA ARG A 57 2.16 15.29 -4.13
C ARG A 57 2.63 15.54 -5.56
N GLU A 58 3.94 15.58 -5.78
CA GLU A 58 4.51 15.77 -7.11
C GLU A 58 4.15 14.62 -8.08
N GLN A 59 4.23 13.37 -7.61
CA GLN A 59 3.78 12.22 -8.41
C GLN A 59 2.28 12.30 -8.71
N ALA A 60 1.48 12.80 -7.78
CA ALA A 60 0.05 12.97 -7.97
C ALA A 60 -0.27 14.05 -9.02
N ARG A 61 0.43 15.20 -9.02
CA ARG A 61 0.31 16.21 -10.09
C ARG A 61 0.61 15.62 -11.46
N ARG A 62 1.70 14.85 -11.57
CA ARG A 62 2.08 14.19 -12.83
C ARG A 62 1.03 13.18 -13.28
N ALA A 63 0.40 12.47 -12.36
CA ALA A 63 -0.70 11.57 -12.69
C ALA A 63 -1.92 12.34 -13.25
N ASP A 64 -2.24 13.51 -12.69
CA ASP A 64 -3.30 14.38 -13.20
C ASP A 64 -2.97 14.95 -14.60
N GLU A 65 -1.73 15.41 -14.80
CA GLU A 65 -1.23 15.88 -16.11
C GLU A 65 -1.27 14.76 -17.17
N HIS A 66 -0.81 13.56 -16.82
CA HIS A 66 -0.84 12.40 -17.71
C HIS A 66 -2.28 12.05 -18.11
N ARG A 67 -3.23 12.07 -17.16
CA ARG A 67 -4.66 11.89 -17.46
C ARG A 67 -5.17 12.95 -18.41
N ALA A 68 -4.86 14.22 -18.15
CA ALA A 68 -5.29 15.34 -18.99
C ALA A 68 -4.73 15.29 -20.42
N SER A 69 -3.55 14.68 -20.60
CA SER A 69 -2.94 14.48 -21.93
C SER A 69 -3.68 13.48 -22.83
N GLY A 70 -4.60 12.67 -22.26
CA GLY A 70 -5.31 11.62 -22.98
C GLY A 70 -4.49 10.35 -23.23
N GLY A 71 -3.33 10.21 -22.58
CA GLY A 71 -2.50 9.01 -22.63
C GLY A 71 -3.19 7.78 -22.02
N PRO A 72 -2.68 6.56 -22.32
CA PRO A 72 -3.20 5.34 -21.73
C PRO A 72 -3.01 5.34 -20.21
N LEU A 73 -4.05 4.92 -19.48
CA LEU A 73 -4.05 4.86 -18.01
C LEU A 73 -4.00 3.42 -17.54
N GLY A 74 -3.13 3.14 -16.57
CA GLY A 74 -3.08 1.86 -15.89
C GLY A 74 -4.27 1.67 -14.93
N ALA A 75 -4.51 0.42 -14.52
CA ALA A 75 -5.65 0.06 -13.66
C ALA A 75 -5.65 0.76 -12.28
N LEU A 76 -4.48 1.20 -11.81
CA LEU A 76 -4.28 1.88 -10.54
C LEU A 76 -3.86 3.35 -10.71
N HIS A 77 -4.10 3.94 -11.89
CA HIS A 77 -3.65 5.30 -12.21
C HIS A 77 -4.02 6.31 -11.12
N GLY A 78 -3.00 6.95 -10.53
CA GLY A 78 -3.15 7.98 -9.51
C GLY A 78 -3.53 7.47 -8.12
N LEU A 79 -3.69 6.16 -7.90
CA LEU A 79 -4.02 5.63 -6.58
C LEU A 79 -2.81 5.66 -5.63
N PRO A 80 -2.95 6.21 -4.40
CA PRO A 80 -1.94 6.11 -3.36
C PRO A 80 -1.83 4.69 -2.81
N ILE A 81 -0.62 4.13 -2.72
CA ILE A 81 -0.37 2.79 -2.17
C ILE A 81 0.77 2.84 -1.15
N GLY A 82 0.58 2.19 0.00
CA GLY A 82 1.64 1.90 0.95
C GLY A 82 2.38 0.62 0.59
N VAL A 83 3.71 0.60 0.70
CA VAL A 83 4.51 -0.60 0.40
C VAL A 83 5.27 -1.02 1.64
N LYS A 84 5.11 -2.27 2.09
CA LYS A 84 5.90 -2.81 3.21
C LYS A 84 7.39 -2.62 2.99
N ASP A 85 8.08 -2.22 4.04
CA ASP A 85 9.50 -1.84 3.97
C ASP A 85 10.43 -2.97 3.48
N VAL A 86 9.97 -4.23 3.49
CA VAL A 86 10.70 -5.40 2.97
C VAL A 86 10.76 -5.50 1.44
N PHE A 87 10.14 -4.58 0.71
CA PHE A 87 10.30 -4.46 -0.74
C PHE A 87 11.31 -3.37 -1.06
N ASP A 88 12.23 -3.64 -1.96
CA ASP A 88 13.15 -2.64 -2.48
C ASP A 88 12.40 -1.58 -3.31
N THR A 89 12.86 -0.35 -3.15
CA THR A 89 12.41 0.82 -3.91
C THR A 89 13.65 1.56 -4.38
N ALA A 90 13.74 1.88 -5.67
CA ALA A 90 14.88 2.60 -6.25
C ALA A 90 15.02 4.02 -5.67
N ASP A 91 13.96 4.50 -5.03
CA ASP A 91 13.72 5.90 -4.81
C ASP A 91 13.41 6.26 -3.35
N MET A 92 13.33 5.26 -2.49
CA MET A 92 13.09 5.35 -1.05
C MET A 92 13.98 4.32 -0.34
N PRO A 93 14.35 4.54 0.94
CA PRO A 93 15.06 3.52 1.70
C PRO A 93 14.23 2.23 1.81
N SER A 94 14.92 1.11 2.00
CA SER A 94 14.34 -0.19 2.33
C SER A 94 15.20 -0.84 3.39
N GLU A 95 14.78 -0.68 4.64
CA GLU A 95 15.58 -1.01 5.85
C GLU A 95 15.10 -2.30 6.53
N TYR A 96 14.02 -2.89 6.01
CA TYR A 96 13.41 -4.14 6.44
C TYR A 96 13.03 -4.14 7.93
N GLY A 97 12.79 -2.95 8.50
CA GLY A 97 12.56 -2.76 9.94
C GLY A 97 13.74 -3.20 10.82
N SER A 98 14.97 -3.27 10.29
CA SER A 98 16.18 -3.65 11.02
C SER A 98 17.14 -2.48 11.15
N ASP A 99 17.64 -2.25 12.37
CA ASP A 99 18.69 -1.25 12.62
C ASP A 99 19.99 -1.57 11.87
N THR A 100 20.24 -2.84 11.54
CA THR A 100 21.42 -3.26 10.77
C THR A 100 21.41 -2.76 9.32
N LEU A 101 20.23 -2.41 8.79
CA LEU A 101 20.04 -1.92 7.43
C LEU A 101 19.64 -0.44 7.40
N ARG A 102 19.77 0.27 8.52
CA ARG A 102 19.48 1.72 8.58
C ARG A 102 20.31 2.47 7.53
N GLY A 103 19.65 3.28 6.71
CA GLY A 103 20.22 4.02 5.59
C GLY A 103 20.34 3.22 4.29
N ARG A 104 19.94 1.95 4.24
CA ARG A 104 19.98 1.14 3.01
C ARG A 104 19.05 1.71 1.95
N ARG A 105 19.63 2.06 0.79
CA ARG A 105 18.91 2.59 -0.38
C ARG A 105 19.19 1.71 -1.60
N PRO A 106 18.25 0.83 -1.98
CA PRO A 106 18.33 0.08 -3.22
C PRO A 106 18.41 0.98 -4.44
N ASN A 107 18.98 0.48 -5.54
CA ASN A 107 19.04 1.18 -6.83
C ASN A 107 17.94 0.75 -7.81
N ALA A 108 17.11 -0.21 -7.43
CA ALA A 108 16.03 -0.76 -8.24
C ALA A 108 14.79 -1.05 -7.39
N ASP A 109 13.63 -1.00 -8.02
CA ASP A 109 12.38 -1.44 -7.41
C ASP A 109 12.33 -2.97 -7.36
N ALA A 110 11.71 -3.52 -6.32
CA ALA A 110 11.24 -4.89 -6.35
C ALA A 110 10.28 -5.10 -7.53
N ASP A 111 10.25 -6.30 -8.10
CA ASP A 111 9.40 -6.59 -9.27
C ASP A 111 7.93 -6.28 -9.00
N ALA A 112 7.47 -6.57 -7.78
CA ALA A 112 6.11 -6.26 -7.35
C ALA A 112 5.85 -4.74 -7.31
N VAL A 113 6.80 -3.94 -6.82
CA VAL A 113 6.69 -2.48 -6.78
C VAL A 113 6.70 -1.90 -8.20
N ALA A 114 7.58 -2.40 -9.06
CA ALA A 114 7.66 -2.00 -10.45
C ALA A 114 6.35 -2.30 -11.20
N ALA A 115 5.70 -3.43 -10.91
CA ALA A 115 4.38 -3.77 -11.46
C ALA A 115 3.29 -2.76 -11.04
N LEU A 116 3.27 -2.36 -9.77
CA LEU A 116 2.32 -1.35 -9.29
C LEU A 116 2.53 0.01 -9.94
N ARG A 117 3.79 0.44 -10.10
CA ARG A 117 4.12 1.68 -10.81
C ARG A 117 3.70 1.63 -12.28
N ARG A 118 3.93 0.50 -12.97
CA ARG A 118 3.45 0.29 -14.35
C ARG A 118 1.92 0.34 -14.45
N ALA A 119 1.22 -0.12 -13.41
CA ALA A 119 -0.23 0.02 -13.31
C ALA A 119 -0.69 1.46 -12.98
N GLY A 120 0.24 2.41 -12.82
CA GLY A 120 -0.06 3.82 -12.58
C GLY A 120 -0.22 4.20 -11.11
N ALA A 121 0.06 3.29 -10.19
CA ALA A 121 -0.03 3.57 -8.76
C ALA A 121 1.07 4.51 -8.28
N ILE A 122 0.76 5.33 -7.28
CA ILE A 122 1.70 6.20 -6.59
C ILE A 122 2.11 5.54 -5.29
N ILE A 123 3.37 5.13 -5.19
CA ILE A 123 3.92 4.60 -3.94
C ILE A 123 4.18 5.76 -2.98
N VAL A 124 3.40 5.84 -1.91
CA VAL A 124 3.39 6.97 -0.97
C VAL A 124 4.59 6.94 -0.03
N GLY A 125 4.97 5.74 0.38
CA GLY A 125 6.00 5.53 1.38
C GLY A 125 6.17 4.06 1.74
N LYS A 126 7.03 3.81 2.73
CA LYS A 126 7.32 2.49 3.27
C LYS A 126 6.50 2.27 4.53
N THR A 127 5.63 1.27 4.54
CA THR A 127 4.88 0.91 5.75
C THR A 127 5.75 0.07 6.67
N ALA A 128 5.64 0.32 7.97
CA ALA A 128 6.38 -0.37 9.01
C ALA A 128 6.17 -1.90 8.96
N THR A 129 7.23 -2.63 9.26
CA THR A 129 7.29 -4.10 9.24
C THR A 129 7.94 -4.60 10.51
N SER A 130 7.64 -5.84 10.90
CA SER A 130 8.54 -6.57 11.80
C SER A 130 9.90 -6.73 11.15
N GLU A 131 10.96 -6.77 11.98
CA GLU A 131 12.33 -6.91 11.52
C GLU A 131 12.48 -8.13 10.59
N PHE A 132 13.01 -7.90 9.37
CA PHE A 132 13.11 -8.88 8.29
C PHE A 132 11.79 -9.59 7.94
N GLY A 133 10.65 -9.02 8.29
CA GLY A 133 9.34 -9.65 8.11
C GLY A 133 9.07 -10.83 9.04
N MET A 134 9.81 -10.95 10.16
CA MET A 134 9.70 -12.04 11.14
C MET A 134 8.82 -11.64 12.33
N TYR A 135 9.22 -11.99 13.55
CA TYR A 135 8.37 -11.93 14.74
C TYR A 135 8.60 -10.67 15.59
N HIS A 136 9.75 -10.00 15.46
CA HIS A 136 10.05 -8.80 16.25
C HIS A 136 9.06 -7.67 15.87
N PRO A 137 8.17 -7.24 16.77
CA PRO A 137 7.05 -6.36 16.41
C PRO A 137 7.55 -4.99 15.97
N SER A 138 6.90 -4.44 14.94
CA SER A 138 7.10 -3.03 14.58
C SER A 138 6.50 -2.10 15.66
N PRO A 139 6.86 -0.80 15.68
CA PRO A 139 6.22 0.20 16.54
C PRO A 139 4.72 0.43 16.26
N THR A 140 4.19 -0.09 15.14
CA THR A 140 2.78 0.05 14.74
C THR A 140 1.83 -0.39 15.85
N ARG A 141 0.74 0.36 16.04
CA ARG A 141 -0.38 0.02 16.92
C ARG A 141 -1.64 -0.29 16.12
N ASN A 142 -2.57 -1.04 16.70
CA ASN A 142 -3.84 -1.33 16.05
C ASN A 142 -4.69 -0.04 15.97
N PRO A 143 -5.12 0.42 14.78
CA PRO A 143 -5.83 1.69 14.64
C PRO A 143 -7.23 1.68 15.28
N LYS A 144 -7.82 0.50 15.54
CA LYS A 144 -9.12 0.37 16.22
C LYS A 144 -9.02 0.41 17.75
N ASP A 145 -7.86 0.04 18.31
CA ASP A 145 -7.56 0.10 19.74
C ASP A 145 -6.04 0.17 19.92
N LEU A 146 -5.52 1.35 20.26
CA LEU A 146 -4.08 1.61 20.36
C LEU A 146 -3.37 0.81 21.47
N SER A 147 -4.12 0.15 22.35
CA SER A 147 -3.60 -0.77 23.36
C SER A 147 -3.37 -2.20 22.84
N ARG A 148 -3.85 -2.51 21.64
CA ARG A 148 -3.81 -3.86 21.05
C ARG A 148 -2.75 -3.99 19.97
N SER A 149 -2.31 -5.23 19.76
CA SER A 149 -1.40 -5.58 18.68
C SER A 149 -2.09 -5.42 17.32
N PRO A 150 -1.41 -4.83 16.31
CA PRO A 150 -1.86 -4.87 14.92
C PRO A 150 -1.51 -6.19 14.21
N GLY A 151 -0.91 -7.16 14.90
CA GLY A 151 -0.36 -8.38 14.32
C GLY A 151 1.04 -8.18 13.72
N VAL A 152 1.60 -9.26 13.14
CA VAL A 152 2.91 -9.26 12.47
C VAL A 152 2.84 -10.06 11.16
N SER A 153 3.72 -9.85 10.17
CA SER A 153 4.76 -8.81 10.11
C SER A 153 4.37 -7.62 9.25
N SER A 154 3.26 -7.68 8.50
CA SER A 154 2.77 -6.57 7.65
C SER A 154 1.86 -5.61 8.44
N ALA A 155 2.25 -5.30 9.68
CA ALA A 155 1.48 -4.50 10.62
C ALA A 155 1.13 -3.11 10.09
N GLY A 156 2.15 -2.37 9.63
CA GLY A 156 1.97 -1.01 9.10
C GLY A 156 1.09 -0.99 7.87
N SER A 157 1.23 -1.98 6.98
CA SER A 157 0.37 -2.12 5.79
C SER A 157 -1.10 -2.29 6.16
N ALA A 158 -1.41 -3.15 7.13
CA ALA A 158 -2.79 -3.36 7.57
C ALA A 158 -3.36 -2.13 8.31
N ALA A 159 -2.55 -1.52 9.18
CA ALA A 159 -2.93 -0.33 9.93
C ALA A 159 -3.22 0.86 8.99
N ALA A 160 -2.35 1.13 8.01
CA ALA A 160 -2.52 2.23 7.06
C ALA A 160 -3.79 2.08 6.20
N VAL A 161 -4.14 0.86 5.78
CA VAL A 161 -5.35 0.59 5.00
C VAL A 161 -6.61 0.79 5.83
N VAL A 162 -6.64 0.23 7.04
CA VAL A 162 -7.80 0.28 7.95
C VAL A 162 -8.03 1.68 8.47
N ASP A 163 -6.96 2.45 8.72
CA ASP A 163 -7.06 3.81 9.23
C ASP A 163 -7.26 4.85 8.12
N HIS A 164 -7.58 4.42 6.89
CA HIS A 164 -7.83 5.28 5.73
C HIS A 164 -6.65 6.18 5.32
N MET A 165 -5.43 5.85 5.74
CA MET A 165 -4.22 6.56 5.32
C MET A 165 -3.93 6.32 3.84
N VAL A 166 -4.18 5.09 3.35
CA VAL A 166 -4.13 4.72 1.93
C VAL A 166 -5.28 3.75 1.59
N PRO A 167 -5.75 3.70 0.33
CA PRO A 167 -6.76 2.73 -0.09
C PRO A 167 -6.25 1.28 -0.13
N LEU A 168 -4.99 1.07 -0.47
CA LEU A 168 -4.37 -0.25 -0.65
C LEU A 168 -2.95 -0.26 -0.08
N ALA A 169 -2.50 -1.42 0.40
CA ALA A 169 -1.11 -1.60 0.80
C ALA A 169 -0.55 -2.99 0.46
N LEU A 170 0.68 -3.01 -0.05
CA LEU A 170 1.43 -4.22 -0.37
C LEU A 170 2.17 -4.73 0.86
N GLY A 171 2.09 -6.03 1.13
CA GLY A 171 2.92 -6.71 2.11
C GLY A 171 3.42 -8.06 1.63
N THR A 172 3.94 -8.87 2.57
CA THR A 172 4.46 -10.22 2.28
C THR A 172 3.96 -11.22 3.29
N GLN A 173 3.82 -12.48 2.88
CA GLN A 173 3.50 -13.60 3.75
C GLN A 173 4.41 -14.81 3.50
N HIS A 174 5.01 -15.30 4.59
CA HIS A 174 5.60 -16.65 4.67
C HIS A 174 4.65 -17.64 5.33
N THR A 175 4.11 -17.28 6.50
CA THR A 175 3.16 -18.12 7.27
C THR A 175 1.79 -17.47 7.34
N ALA A 176 1.66 -16.40 8.13
CA ALA A 176 0.42 -15.66 8.35
C ALA A 176 0.61 -14.14 8.27
N SER A 177 1.75 -13.67 7.74
CA SER A 177 2.18 -12.28 7.86
C SER A 177 1.31 -11.24 7.13
N ILE A 178 0.28 -11.66 6.41
CA ILE A 178 -0.77 -10.83 5.80
C ILE A 178 -2.12 -11.11 6.45
N THR A 179 -2.50 -12.38 6.59
CA THR A 179 -3.80 -12.77 7.16
C THR A 179 -3.91 -12.44 8.65
N LEU A 180 -2.83 -12.53 9.43
CA LEU A 180 -2.81 -12.20 10.85
C LEU A 180 -3.01 -10.69 11.09
N PRO A 181 -2.21 -9.77 10.49
CA PRO A 181 -2.48 -8.33 10.63
C PRO A 181 -3.84 -7.91 10.08
N ALA A 182 -4.29 -8.51 8.97
CA ALA A 182 -5.60 -8.24 8.43
C ALA A 182 -6.72 -8.63 9.40
N SER A 183 -6.64 -9.81 10.01
CA SER A 183 -7.60 -10.26 11.02
C SER A 183 -7.61 -9.34 12.25
N PHE A 184 -6.44 -8.94 12.74
CA PHE A 184 -6.31 -8.13 13.96
C PHE A 184 -6.80 -6.69 13.76
N CYS A 185 -6.44 -6.06 12.63
CA CYS A 185 -6.87 -4.70 12.32
C CYS A 185 -8.27 -4.66 11.68
N GLY A 186 -8.75 -5.79 11.15
CA GLY A 186 -9.98 -5.90 10.35
C GLY A 186 -9.85 -5.28 8.96
N ALA A 187 -8.77 -5.62 8.25
CA ALA A 187 -8.58 -5.40 6.82
C ALA A 187 -9.03 -6.64 6.04
N PHE A 188 -9.26 -6.48 4.73
CA PHE A 188 -9.32 -7.60 3.80
C PHE A 188 -7.90 -7.93 3.32
N ALA A 189 -7.60 -9.22 3.21
CA ALA A 189 -6.30 -9.73 2.79
C ALA A 189 -6.45 -10.75 1.67
N PHE A 190 -5.67 -10.60 0.61
CA PHE A 190 -5.49 -11.60 -0.42
C PHE A 190 -4.04 -12.07 -0.44
N LYS A 191 -3.83 -13.36 -0.12
CA LYS A 191 -2.56 -14.05 -0.28
C LYS A 191 -2.67 -14.98 -1.51
N PRO A 192 -2.15 -14.58 -2.67
CA PRO A 192 -2.27 -15.38 -3.88
C PRO A 192 -1.50 -16.70 -3.80
N SER A 193 -1.69 -17.57 -4.78
CA SER A 193 -0.91 -18.81 -4.96
C SER A 193 0.58 -18.52 -5.11
N LEU A 194 1.41 -19.51 -4.78
CA LEU A 194 2.85 -19.43 -4.97
C LEU A 194 3.17 -19.17 -6.45
N GLY A 195 4.09 -18.25 -6.73
CA GLY A 195 4.48 -17.89 -8.09
C GLY A 195 3.56 -16.87 -8.78
N PHE A 196 2.58 -16.29 -8.08
CA PHE A 196 1.71 -15.25 -8.63
C PHE A 196 2.45 -14.02 -9.16
N THR A 197 3.55 -13.64 -8.51
CA THR A 197 4.47 -12.62 -9.02
C THR A 197 5.87 -12.91 -8.52
N SER A 198 6.88 -12.32 -9.17
CA SER A 198 8.26 -12.42 -8.76
C SER A 198 8.48 -11.75 -7.39
N MET A 199 9.30 -12.39 -6.56
CA MET A 199 9.73 -11.86 -5.26
C MET A 199 11.12 -11.17 -5.36
N ALA A 200 11.67 -10.99 -6.56
CA ALA A 200 12.95 -10.32 -6.74
C ALA A 200 12.91 -8.88 -6.20
N GLY A 201 14.00 -8.48 -5.53
CA GLY A 201 14.08 -7.21 -4.81
C GLY A 201 13.21 -7.14 -3.55
N SER A 202 12.75 -8.27 -2.99
CA SER A 202 12.09 -8.29 -1.69
C SER A 202 12.82 -9.18 -0.69
N ASN A 203 12.57 -9.01 0.61
CA ASN A 203 13.13 -9.88 1.62
C ASN A 203 12.52 -11.29 1.53
N VAL A 204 13.32 -12.26 1.07
CA VAL A 204 12.91 -13.65 0.92
C VAL A 204 13.69 -14.52 1.90
N LEU A 205 13.03 -14.92 3.00
CA LEU A 205 13.61 -15.81 4.00
C LEU A 205 13.56 -17.27 3.56
N VAL A 206 12.37 -17.72 3.15
CA VAL A 206 12.13 -19.08 2.66
C VAL A 206 11.44 -18.99 1.30
N PRO A 207 12.14 -19.19 0.17
CA PRO A 207 11.59 -18.98 -1.16
C PRO A 207 10.29 -19.74 -1.43
N ARG A 208 10.17 -20.99 -0.95
CA ARG A 208 8.97 -21.83 -1.14
C ARG A 208 7.75 -21.39 -0.33
N MET A 209 7.92 -20.44 0.59
CA MET A 209 6.84 -19.90 1.42
C MET A 209 6.59 -18.42 1.13
N ALA A 210 7.48 -17.74 0.41
CA ALA A 210 7.41 -16.30 0.20
C ALA A 210 6.33 -15.94 -0.82
N HIS A 211 5.34 -15.18 -0.37
CA HIS A 211 4.29 -14.61 -1.22
C HIS A 211 4.24 -13.11 -1.01
N VAL A 212 3.87 -12.37 -2.05
CA VAL A 212 3.24 -11.06 -1.87
C VAL A 212 1.91 -11.23 -1.15
N GLY A 213 1.40 -10.17 -0.53
CA GLY A 213 0.02 -10.11 -0.11
C GLY A 213 -0.55 -8.72 -0.27
N LEU A 214 -1.84 -8.68 -0.57
CA LEU A 214 -2.57 -7.49 -0.95
C LEU A 214 -3.56 -7.16 0.18
N LEU A 215 -3.42 -5.99 0.78
CA LEU A 215 -4.31 -5.50 1.84
C LEU A 215 -5.22 -4.40 1.29
N ALA A 216 -6.51 -4.53 1.58
CA ALA A 216 -7.57 -3.65 1.08
C ALA A 216 -8.70 -3.50 2.12
N ARG A 217 -9.70 -2.66 1.82
CA ARG A 217 -10.88 -2.47 2.68
C ARG A 217 -12.12 -3.24 2.22
N SER A 218 -12.06 -3.91 1.08
CA SER A 218 -13.16 -4.71 0.54
C SER A 218 -12.66 -5.77 -0.43
N ILE A 219 -13.49 -6.77 -0.75
CA ILE A 219 -13.18 -7.79 -1.77
C ILE A 219 -12.98 -7.15 -3.16
N PRO A 220 -13.86 -6.25 -3.66
CA PRO A 220 -13.63 -5.58 -4.94
C PRO A 220 -12.30 -4.83 -5.02
N ASP A 221 -11.88 -4.20 -3.91
CA ASP A 221 -10.59 -3.50 -3.86
C ASP A 221 -9.40 -4.46 -3.90
N ALA A 222 -9.52 -5.63 -3.28
CA ALA A 222 -8.50 -6.69 -3.39
C ALA A 222 -8.41 -7.26 -4.81
N CYS A 223 -9.55 -7.43 -5.50
CA CYS A 223 -9.61 -7.85 -6.91
C CYS A 223 -8.98 -6.80 -7.84
N LEU A 224 -9.32 -5.51 -7.66
CA LEU A 224 -8.66 -4.41 -8.38
C LEU A 224 -7.15 -4.45 -8.18
N PHE A 225 -6.70 -4.63 -6.94
CA PHE A 225 -5.27 -4.63 -6.62
C PHE A 225 -4.55 -5.84 -7.24
N ALA A 226 -5.17 -7.02 -7.20
CA ALA A 226 -4.66 -8.22 -7.86
C ALA A 226 -4.59 -8.06 -9.39
N GLY A 227 -5.55 -7.31 -9.96
CA GLY A 227 -5.60 -6.89 -11.35
C GLY A 227 -4.35 -6.21 -11.90
N ALA A 228 -3.56 -5.57 -11.03
CA ALA A 228 -2.29 -4.94 -11.42
C ALA A 228 -1.17 -5.95 -11.72
N PHE A 229 -1.31 -7.19 -11.25
CA PHE A 229 -0.37 -8.28 -11.50
C PHE A 229 -0.92 -9.28 -12.51
N ASP A 230 -2.23 -9.55 -12.44
CA ASP A 230 -2.95 -10.42 -13.34
C ASP A 230 -4.28 -9.77 -13.76
N PRO A 231 -4.39 -9.23 -14.99
CA PRO A 231 -5.59 -8.58 -15.48
C PRO A 231 -6.86 -9.46 -15.40
N ALA A 232 -6.73 -10.79 -15.40
CA ALA A 232 -7.88 -11.69 -15.28
C ALA A 232 -8.58 -11.55 -13.92
N LEU A 233 -7.86 -11.15 -12.87
CA LEU A 233 -8.41 -10.98 -11.52
C LEU A 233 -9.16 -9.66 -11.33
N ALA A 234 -8.91 -8.65 -12.18
CA ALA A 234 -9.70 -7.42 -12.18
C ALA A 234 -11.15 -7.63 -12.64
N ALA A 235 -11.39 -8.69 -13.42
CA ALA A 235 -12.72 -9.01 -13.97
C ALA A 235 -13.58 -9.87 -13.02
N VAL A 236 -13.02 -10.34 -11.90
CA VAL A 236 -13.74 -11.17 -10.93
C VAL A 236 -14.75 -10.30 -10.19
N GLN A 237 -16.03 -10.49 -10.51
CA GLN A 237 -17.15 -9.96 -9.72
C GLN A 237 -17.39 -10.90 -8.53
N PRO A 238 -17.58 -10.36 -7.32
CA PRO A 238 -17.86 -11.16 -6.13
C PRO A 238 -19.22 -11.86 -6.17
#